data_AF-A0A8G2MUK9-F1
#
_entry.id   AF-A0A8G2MUK9-F1
#
_cell.length_a   1.000
_cell.length_b   1.000
_cell.length_c   1.000
_cell.angle_alpha   90.00
_cell.angle_beta   90.00
_cell.angle_gamma   90.00
#
_symmetry.space_group_name_H-M   'P 1'
#
loop_
_entity.id
_entity.type
_entity.pdbx_description
1 polymer ?
#
loop_
_entity_poly.entity_id
_entity_poly.type
_entity_poly.pdbx_seq_one_letter_code
_entity_poly.pdbx_strand_id
1 'polypeptide(L)'
;MRRVLLSLILCAQSASMSAASGLAIFHTASFGSSRSVSLGLAEGGPARDLAFDFDVVITLSEFDGSGIVLYRDGGRHEASVRCVSPAVVRINSANYTVDVSARPGTDWKHDLWAALCTSPAS
;
A
#
# COMPACT_ATOMS: atom_id res chain seq x y z
N MET A 1 -54.35 -12.01 -22.55
CA MET A 1 -53.64 -10.71 -22.48
C MET A 1 -53.81 -10.12 -21.09
N ARG A 2 -52.73 -9.98 -20.29
CA ARG A 2 -52.53 -9.01 -19.18
C ARG A 2 -51.26 -9.40 -18.43
N ARG A 3 -50.12 -8.88 -18.88
CA ARG A 3 -49.32 -7.80 -18.26
C ARG A 3 -48.54 -8.28 -17.03
N VAL A 4 -47.35 -8.82 -17.29
CA VAL A 4 -46.27 -9.01 -16.31
C VAL A 4 -45.55 -7.67 -16.16
N LEU A 5 -45.60 -7.05 -14.99
CA LEU A 5 -44.76 -5.89 -14.65
C LEU A 5 -43.42 -6.41 -14.12
N LEU A 6 -42.34 -6.17 -14.86
CA LEU A 6 -40.97 -6.40 -14.40
C LEU A 6 -40.41 -5.09 -13.88
N SER A 7 -40.25 -4.99 -12.56
CA SER A 7 -39.55 -3.90 -11.89
C SER A 7 -38.04 -4.12 -12.00
N LEU A 8 -37.34 -3.25 -12.72
CA LEU A 8 -35.88 -3.25 -12.77
C LEU A 8 -35.35 -2.48 -11.54
N ILE A 9 -34.78 -3.20 -10.57
CA ILE A 9 -34.08 -2.61 -9.43
C ILE A 9 -32.63 -2.37 -9.89
N LEU A 10 -32.27 -1.10 -10.09
CA LEU A 10 -30.92 -0.69 -10.40
C LEU A 10 -30.13 -0.59 -9.08
N CYS A 11 -29.48 -1.67 -8.69
CA CYS A 11 -28.54 -1.64 -7.56
C CYS A 11 -27.26 -0.90 -8.00
N ALA A 12 -27.15 0.37 -7.69
CA ALA A 12 -25.87 1.08 -7.71
C ALA A 12 -25.00 0.52 -6.58
N GLN A 13 -24.09 -0.38 -6.92
CA GLN A 13 -23.15 -0.95 -5.97
C GLN A 13 -22.04 0.08 -5.73
N SER A 14 -22.17 0.86 -4.66
CA SER A 14 -21.05 1.64 -4.13
C SER A 14 -20.02 0.65 -3.59
N ALA A 15 -18.95 0.40 -4.35
CA ALA A 15 -17.81 -0.37 -3.87
C ALA A 15 -17.08 0.45 -2.79
N SER A 16 -17.53 0.31 -1.54
CA SER A 16 -16.77 0.79 -0.39
C SER A 16 -15.57 -0.12 -0.23
N MET A 17 -14.39 0.33 -0.68
CA MET A 17 -13.13 -0.31 -0.28
C MET A 17 -12.93 -0.07 1.20
N SER A 18 -13.32 -1.03 2.03
CA SER A 18 -12.90 -1.08 3.42
C SER A 18 -11.39 -1.29 3.45
N ALA A 19 -10.63 -0.21 3.53
CA ALA A 19 -9.26 -0.28 4.01
C ALA A 19 -9.32 -0.82 5.45
N ALA A 20 -8.97 -2.09 5.62
CA ALA A 20 -8.78 -2.65 6.95
C ALA A 20 -7.67 -1.84 7.63
N SER A 21 -8.07 -0.97 8.57
CA SER A 21 -7.21 -0.06 9.32
C SER A 21 -6.39 -0.80 10.37
N GLY A 22 -5.49 -1.67 9.90
CA GLY A 22 -4.40 -2.24 10.68
C GLY A 22 -3.14 -2.08 9.84
N LEU A 23 -2.07 -1.59 10.46
CA LEU A 23 -0.76 -1.35 9.84
C LEU A 23 -0.35 -2.51 8.92
N ALA A 24 -0.68 -2.41 7.63
CA ALA A 24 -0.41 -3.49 6.69
C ALA A 24 1.09 -3.47 6.42
N ILE A 25 1.84 -4.38 7.04
CA ILE A 25 3.27 -4.53 6.80
C ILE A 25 3.45 -5.00 5.36
N PHE A 26 4.16 -4.19 4.57
CA PHE A 26 4.45 -4.51 3.18
C PHE A 26 5.91 -4.95 2.98
N HIS A 27 6.80 -4.61 3.90
CA HIS A 27 8.21 -4.99 3.81
C HIS A 27 8.79 -5.28 5.20
N THR A 28 9.71 -6.23 5.28
CA THR A 28 10.51 -6.47 6.49
C THR A 28 11.93 -6.84 6.10
N ALA A 29 12.90 -6.13 6.66
CA ALA A 29 14.32 -6.40 6.51
C ALA A 29 14.88 -6.96 7.83
N SER A 30 15.62 -8.07 7.75
CA SER A 30 16.28 -8.70 8.90
C SER A 30 17.77 -8.35 8.93
N PHE A 31 18.26 -7.97 10.12
CA PHE A 31 19.66 -7.62 10.37
C PHE A 31 20.26 -8.67 11.31
N GLY A 32 20.72 -9.78 10.74
CA GLY A 32 21.12 -10.96 11.50
C GLY A 32 19.94 -11.66 12.16
N SER A 33 20.18 -12.37 13.27
CA SER A 33 19.14 -13.08 14.03
C SER A 33 18.52 -12.25 15.14
N SER A 34 19.06 -11.06 15.43
CA SER A 34 18.72 -10.30 16.63
C SER A 34 17.76 -9.14 16.39
N ARG A 35 17.62 -8.65 15.15
CA ARG A 35 16.83 -7.46 14.84
C ARG A 35 16.16 -7.54 13.48
N SER A 36 14.97 -6.96 13.39
CA SER A 36 14.30 -6.70 12.12
C SER A 36 13.65 -5.32 12.11
N VAL A 37 13.49 -4.76 10.92
CA VAL A 37 12.77 -3.51 10.68
C VAL A 37 11.65 -3.79 9.70
N SER A 38 10.43 -3.40 10.05
CA SER A 38 9.28 -3.52 9.19
C SER A 38 8.78 -2.15 8.76
N LEU A 39 8.31 -2.09 7.51
CA LEU A 39 7.60 -0.95 6.97
C LEU A 39 6.14 -1.34 6.73
N GLY A 40 5.23 -0.47 7.14
CA GLY A 40 3.79 -0.68 6.97
C GLY A 40 3.04 0.57 6.55
N LEU A 41 1.79 0.41 6.13
CA LEU A 41 0.90 1.51 5.78
C LEU A 41 0.05 1.92 6.98
N ALA A 42 0.15 3.19 7.43
CA ALA A 42 -0.77 3.76 8.41
C ALA A 42 -2.05 4.29 7.77
N GLU A 43 -1.89 4.96 6.63
CA GLU A 43 -2.96 5.62 5.90
C GLU A 43 -2.70 5.47 4.39
N GLY A 44 -3.76 5.53 3.59
CA GLY A 44 -3.65 5.49 2.14
C GLY A 44 -4.95 5.87 1.45
N GLY A 45 -4.82 6.46 0.26
CA GLY A 45 -5.95 6.81 -0.59
C GLY A 45 -5.50 7.26 -1.98
N PRO A 46 -6.46 7.64 -2.85
CA PRO A 46 -6.15 8.17 -4.17
C PRO A 46 -5.22 9.39 -4.09
N ALA A 47 -4.24 9.46 -5.00
CA ALA A 47 -3.30 10.57 -5.00
C ALA A 47 -3.97 11.91 -5.36
N ARG A 48 -3.46 13.00 -4.77
CA ARG A 48 -3.88 14.38 -5.13
C ARG A 48 -3.23 14.86 -6.42
N ASP A 49 -2.02 14.40 -6.69
CA ASP A 49 -1.32 14.63 -7.95
C ASP A 49 -1.76 13.58 -8.96
N LEU A 50 -2.38 14.01 -10.06
CA LEU A 50 -2.89 13.13 -11.12
C LEU A 50 -1.80 12.31 -11.83
N ALA A 51 -0.54 12.66 -11.62
CA ALA A 51 0.57 11.87 -12.10
C ALA A 51 0.83 10.62 -11.22
N PHE A 52 0.10 10.41 -10.13
CA PHE A 52 0.23 9.27 -9.23
C PHE A 52 -1.14 8.64 -8.96
N ASP A 53 -1.15 7.40 -8.53
CA ASP A 53 -2.37 6.63 -8.29
C ASP A 53 -2.76 6.67 -6.80
N PHE A 54 -1.77 6.58 -5.90
CA PHE A 54 -1.98 6.58 -4.46
C PHE A 54 -1.10 7.59 -3.73
N ASP A 55 -1.64 8.22 -2.69
CA ASP A 55 -0.87 8.88 -1.62
C ASP A 55 -1.04 8.06 -0.34
N VAL A 56 0.07 7.77 0.34
CA VAL A 56 0.11 6.91 1.53
C VAL A 56 1.03 7.47 2.62
N VAL A 57 0.83 7.01 3.85
CA VAL A 57 1.73 7.27 4.98
C VAL A 57 2.38 5.96 5.40
N ILE A 58 3.71 5.92 5.30
CA ILE A 58 4.54 4.79 5.69
C ILE A 58 4.88 4.91 7.18
N THR A 59 4.88 3.77 7.87
CA THR A 59 5.33 3.61 9.25
C THR A 59 6.53 2.70 9.30
N LEU A 60 7.34 2.88 10.34
CA LEU A 60 8.51 2.05 10.62
C LEU A 60 8.40 1.48 12.03
N SER A 61 8.72 0.20 12.18
CA SER A 61 8.85 -0.45 13.49
C SER A 61 10.07 -1.35 13.53
N GLU A 62 10.78 -1.35 14.65
CA GLU A 62 11.90 -2.25 14.91
C GLU A 62 11.49 -3.33 15.90
N PHE A 63 11.94 -4.56 15.65
CA PHE A 63 11.70 -5.71 16.51
C PHE A 63 13.01 -6.38 16.88
N ASP A 64 13.04 -7.01 18.05
CA ASP A 64 14.12 -7.94 18.41
C ASP A 64 13.93 -9.33 17.77
N GLY A 65 14.90 -10.22 17.98
CA GLY A 65 14.87 -11.59 17.45
C GLY A 65 13.74 -12.48 17.99
N SER A 66 13.03 -12.04 19.02
CA SER A 66 11.84 -12.72 19.56
C SER A 66 10.52 -12.12 19.05
N GLY A 67 10.59 -11.04 18.26
CA GLY A 67 9.42 -10.32 17.75
C GLY A 67 8.87 -9.27 18.71
N ILE A 68 9.59 -8.92 19.79
CA ILE A 68 9.20 -7.81 20.67
C ILE A 68 9.49 -6.50 19.94
N VAL A 69 8.52 -5.59 19.94
CA VAL A 69 8.67 -4.24 19.39
C VAL A 69 9.64 -3.45 20.27
N LEU A 70 10.78 -3.06 19.70
CA LEU A 70 11.79 -2.22 20.36
C LEU A 70 11.54 -0.73 20.09
N TYR A 71 11.04 -0.41 18.90
CA TYR A 71 10.83 0.96 18.46
C TYR A 71 9.63 1.05 17.52
N ARG A 72 8.86 2.14 17.64
CA ARG A 72 7.86 2.55 16.66
C ARG A 72 8.16 3.99 16.28
N ASP A 73 8.31 4.20 14.99
CA ASP A 73 8.51 5.54 14.49
C ASP A 73 7.20 6.34 14.55
N GLY A 74 7.28 7.54 15.15
CA GLY A 74 6.15 8.46 15.23
C GLY A 74 6.07 9.44 14.05
N GLY A 75 6.98 9.33 13.08
CA GLY A 75 7.02 10.17 11.89
C GLY A 75 5.88 9.87 10.91
N ARG A 76 5.48 10.89 10.16
CA ARG A 76 4.57 10.74 9.01
C ARG A 76 5.40 10.73 7.74
N HIS A 77 5.73 9.55 7.24
CA HIS A 77 6.51 9.39 6.01
C HIS A 77 5.57 9.31 4.82
N GLU A 78 5.23 10.47 4.26
CA GLU A 78 4.33 10.55 3.10
C GLU A 78 5.02 10.07 1.82
N ALA A 79 4.29 9.27 1.03
CA ALA A 79 4.74 8.73 -0.24
C ALA A 79 3.62 8.79 -1.28
N SER A 80 3.97 9.07 -2.55
CA SER A 80 3.05 8.89 -3.68
C SER A 80 3.51 7.71 -4.54
N VAL A 81 2.58 6.89 -5.00
CA VAL A 81 2.87 5.69 -5.81
C VAL A 81 2.16 5.78 -7.15
N ARG A 82 2.91 5.60 -8.23
CA ARG A 82 2.41 5.44 -9.60
C ARG A 82 2.49 3.97 -9.99
N CYS A 83 1.35 3.39 -10.32
CA CYS A 83 1.20 2.00 -10.70
C CYS A 83 1.56 1.73 -12.16
N VAL A 84 1.25 2.68 -13.05
CA VAL A 84 1.50 2.56 -14.49
C VAL A 84 2.97 2.84 -14.85
N SER A 85 3.41 2.35 -16.01
CA SER A 85 4.78 2.54 -16.49
C SER A 85 5.06 4.01 -16.87
N PRO A 86 6.19 4.60 -16.45
CA PRO A 86 7.18 4.02 -15.55
C PRO A 86 6.64 3.97 -14.11
N ALA A 87 6.75 2.80 -13.46
CA ALA A 87 6.36 2.65 -12.06
C ALA A 87 7.30 3.48 -11.17
N VAL A 88 6.73 4.28 -10.27
CA VAL A 88 7.48 5.23 -9.46
C VAL A 88 6.94 5.27 -8.04
N VAL A 89 7.85 5.30 -7.08
CA VAL A 89 7.57 5.72 -5.70
C VAL A 89 8.21 7.09 -5.50
N ARG A 90 7.43 8.07 -5.08
CA ARG A 90 7.90 9.40 -4.70
C ARG A 90 7.91 9.52 -3.19
N ILE A 91 9.05 9.93 -2.62
CA ILE A 91 9.17 10.33 -1.21
C ILE A 91 9.61 11.78 -1.19
N ASN A 92 8.88 12.63 -0.47
CA ASN A 92 9.06 14.07 -0.52
C ASN A 92 9.06 14.56 -1.99
N SER A 93 10.13 15.20 -2.44
CA SER A 93 10.29 15.69 -3.82
C SER A 93 11.13 14.78 -4.71
N ALA A 94 11.54 13.59 -4.24
CA ALA A 94 12.39 12.67 -4.97
C ALA A 94 11.58 11.51 -5.57
N ASN A 95 11.74 11.28 -6.87
CA ASN A 95 11.13 10.17 -7.60
C ASN A 95 12.12 9.01 -7.73
N TYR A 96 11.68 7.81 -7.36
CA TYR A 96 12.44 6.58 -7.50
C TYR A 96 11.72 5.64 -8.45
N THR A 97 12.37 5.26 -9.54
CA THR A 97 11.84 4.24 -10.46
C THR A 97 11.81 2.90 -9.76
N VAL A 98 10.71 2.18 -9.93
CA VAL A 98 10.54 0.82 -9.41
C VAL A 98 10.93 -0.18 -10.49
N ASP A 99 11.83 -1.09 -10.15
CA ASP A 99 12.03 -2.30 -10.94
C ASP A 99 10.87 -3.26 -10.66
N VAL A 100 9.88 -3.29 -11.56
CA VAL A 100 8.70 -4.15 -11.44
C VAL A 100 9.03 -5.64 -11.62
N SER A 101 10.24 -5.97 -12.08
CA SER A 101 10.73 -7.35 -12.21
C SER A 101 11.52 -7.83 -10.99
N ALA A 102 11.74 -6.95 -10.00
CA ALA A 102 12.43 -7.29 -8.78
C ALA A 102 11.68 -8.39 -8.01
N ARG A 103 12.43 -9.16 -7.23
CA ARG A 103 11.84 -10.20 -6.38
C ARG A 103 11.19 -9.56 -5.16
N PRO A 104 10.03 -10.05 -4.70
CA PRO A 104 9.44 -9.59 -3.44
C PRO A 104 10.44 -9.71 -2.28
N GLY A 105 10.45 -8.71 -1.40
CA GLY A 105 11.29 -8.66 -0.22
C GLY A 105 12.70 -8.12 -0.43
N THR A 106 13.14 -7.84 -1.67
CA THR A 106 14.51 -7.35 -1.93
C THR A 106 14.63 -5.83 -1.95
N ASP A 107 13.56 -5.13 -2.31
CA ASP A 107 13.53 -3.67 -2.36
C ASP A 107 12.18 -3.20 -1.83
N TRP A 108 12.20 -2.46 -0.73
CA TRP A 108 11.00 -1.93 -0.11
C TRP A 108 10.16 -1.05 -1.05
N LYS A 109 10.78 -0.40 -2.05
CA LYS A 109 10.05 0.41 -3.04
C LYS A 109 9.21 -0.47 -3.97
N HIS A 110 9.78 -1.60 -4.39
CA HIS A 110 9.05 -2.60 -5.15
C HIS A 110 7.92 -3.18 -4.31
N ASP A 111 8.19 -3.55 -3.06
CA ASP A 111 7.19 -4.18 -2.19
C ASP A 111 6.04 -3.23 -1.86
N LEU A 112 6.32 -1.93 -1.65
CA LEU A 112 5.29 -0.89 -1.50
C LEU A 112 4.43 -0.77 -2.76
N TRP A 113 5.07 -0.66 -3.92
CA TRP A 113 4.36 -0.58 -5.20
C TRP A 113 3.49 -1.83 -5.42
N ALA A 114 4.03 -3.02 -5.19
CA ALA A 114 3.31 -4.28 -5.36
C ALA A 114 2.10 -4.36 -4.43
N ALA A 115 2.26 -3.99 -3.15
CA ALA A 115 1.19 -4.00 -2.17
C ALA A 115 -0.02 -3.14 -2.58
N LEU A 116 0.20 -2.03 -3.28
CA LEU A 116 -0.87 -1.12 -3.71
C LEU A 116 -1.39 -1.44 -5.12
N CYS A 117 -0.49 -1.75 -6.05
CA CYS A 117 -0.78 -1.80 -7.48
C CYS A 117 -1.10 -3.20 -8.01
N THR A 118 -0.87 -4.24 -7.21
CA THR A 118 -1.16 -5.64 -7.61
C THR A 118 -2.23 -6.31 -6.76
N SER A 119 -2.72 -5.63 -5.71
CA SER A 119 -3.84 -6.12 -4.92
C SER A 119 -5.09 -6.23 -5.81
N PRO A 120 -5.81 -7.37 -5.82
CA PRO A 120 -7.05 -7.50 -6.56
C PRO A 120 -8.04 -6.40 -6.13
N ALA A 121 -8.61 -5.68 -7.10
CA ALA A 121 -9.78 -4.86 -6.83
C ALA A 121 -10.93 -5.79 -6.41
N SER A 122 -11.52 -5.53 -5.24
CA SER A 122 -12.64 -6.30 -4.68
C SER A 122 -13.90 -6.19 -5.53
#